data_AF-C4NCH6-F1
#
_entry.id   AF-C4NCH6-F1
#
_cell.length_a   1.000
_cell.length_b   1.000
_cell.length_c   1.000
_cell.angle_alpha   90.00
_cell.angle_beta   90.00
_cell.angle_gamma   90.00
#
_symmetry.space_group_name_H-M   'P 1'
#
loop_
_entity.id
_entity.type
_entity.pdbx_description
1 polymer ?
#
loop_
_entity_poly.entity_id
_entity_poly.type
_entity_poly.pdbx_seq_one_letter_code
_entity_poly.pdbx_strand_id
1 'polypeptide(L)'
;MIMIFFSTIILMISIILISLNYFLSPFKILNREKNSPFECGFDPLISSRLPFSIQFYMISIIFLIFDVEIIIFFPLIPSFLFMSLELNIFTPLMFIMILMLGLYIEWNDGALK
;
A
#
# COMPACT_ATOMS: atom_id res chain seq x y z
N MET A 1 12.91 22.51 -5.46
CA MET A 1 12.80 23.41 -4.29
C MET A 1 11.35 23.68 -3.88
N ILE A 2 10.48 24.09 -4.81
CA ILE A 2 9.03 24.30 -4.55
C ILE A 2 8.34 23.04 -4.00
N MET A 3 8.62 21.87 -4.56
CA MET A 3 8.06 20.59 -4.08
C MET A 3 8.45 20.27 -2.62
N ILE A 4 9.72 20.55 -2.27
CA ILE A 4 10.23 20.35 -0.91
C ILE A 4 9.50 21.31 0.04
N PHE A 5 9.35 22.58 -0.34
CA PHE A 5 8.63 23.58 0.45
C PHE A 5 7.17 23.15 0.76
N PHE A 6 6.41 22.71 -0.25
CA PHE A 6 5.06 22.20 -0.02
C PHE A 6 5.02 20.96 0.86
N SER A 7 5.94 20.00 0.66
CA SER A 7 6.00 18.80 1.50
C SER A 7 6.28 19.14 2.98
N THR A 8 7.15 20.11 3.24
CA THR A 8 7.45 20.56 4.61
C THR A 8 6.27 21.27 5.26
N ILE A 9 5.50 22.06 4.50
CA ILE A 9 4.29 22.73 5.01
C ILE A 9 3.24 21.69 5.42
N ILE A 10 2.99 20.68 4.57
CA ILE A 10 2.01 19.63 4.85
C ILE A 10 2.39 18.86 6.11
N LEU A 11 3.66 18.49 6.25
CA LEU A 11 4.18 17.83 7.45
C LEU A 11 4.00 18.70 8.69
N MET A 12 4.35 19.98 8.63
CA MET A 12 4.18 20.91 9.75
C MET A 12 2.71 21.02 10.19
N ILE A 13 1.78 21.14 9.23
CA ILE A 13 0.34 21.19 9.53
C ILE A 13 -0.10 19.90 10.23
N SER A 14 0.33 18.73 9.75
CA SER A 14 -0.03 17.46 10.39
C SER A 14 0.44 17.34 11.84
N ILE A 15 1.67 17.81 12.12
CA ILE A 15 2.25 17.81 13.46
C ILE A 15 1.52 18.81 14.37
N ILE A 16 1.17 19.99 13.86
CA ILE A 16 0.40 20.99 14.61
C ILE A 16 -0.98 20.40 14.96
N LEU A 17 -1.67 19.74 14.04
CA LEU A 17 -2.98 19.14 14.31
C LEU A 17 -2.90 18.01 15.35
N ILE A 18 -1.89 17.13 15.26
CA ILE A 18 -1.68 16.05 16.24
C ILE A 18 -1.37 16.63 17.63
N SER A 19 -0.48 17.62 17.71
CA SER A 19 -0.12 18.25 18.98
C SER A 19 -1.30 19.03 19.58
N LEU A 20 -2.05 19.78 18.79
CA LEU A 20 -3.29 20.42 19.23
C LEU A 20 -4.30 19.40 19.75
N ASN A 21 -4.49 18.27 19.05
CA ASN A 21 -5.36 17.20 19.53
C ASN A 21 -4.88 16.68 20.89
N TYR A 22 -3.59 16.42 21.05
CA TYR A 22 -3.02 15.98 22.32
C TYR A 22 -3.26 16.98 23.46
N PHE A 23 -3.02 18.28 23.22
CA PHE A 23 -3.20 19.34 24.22
C PHE A 23 -4.67 19.63 24.55
N LEU A 24 -5.55 19.60 23.55
CA LEU A 24 -6.99 19.85 23.71
C LEU A 24 -7.73 18.61 24.20
N SER A 25 -7.18 17.41 23.98
CA SER A 25 -7.79 16.18 24.45
C SER A 25 -7.90 16.28 25.97
N PRO A 26 -9.10 16.05 26.54
CA PRO A 26 -9.20 15.96 27.97
C PRO A 26 -8.40 14.73 28.36
N PHE A 27 -7.22 14.94 28.95
CA PHE A 27 -6.54 13.97 29.80
C PHE A 27 -7.46 13.68 30.99
N LYS A 28 -8.57 12.98 30.73
CA LYS A 28 -9.36 12.37 31.77
C LYS A 28 -8.39 11.40 32.42
N ILE A 29 -8.06 11.70 33.68
CA ILE A 29 -7.39 10.82 34.64
C ILE A 29 -7.62 9.38 34.18
N LEU A 30 -6.54 8.70 33.83
CA LEU A 30 -6.52 7.35 33.28
C LEU A 30 -7.23 6.43 34.28
N ASN A 31 -8.56 6.36 34.19
CA ASN A 31 -9.34 5.45 35.01
C ASN A 31 -8.88 4.06 34.65
N ARG A 32 -8.40 3.31 35.65
CA ARG A 32 -7.86 1.96 35.50
C ARG A 32 -8.76 1.06 34.63
N GLU A 33 -10.07 1.26 34.72
CA GLU A 33 -11.08 0.49 33.98
C GLU A 33 -11.19 0.82 32.48
N LYS A 34 -10.73 2.01 32.04
CA LYS A 34 -10.62 2.31 30.60
C LYS A 34 -9.34 1.75 29.98
N ASN A 35 -8.32 1.52 30.80
CA ASN A 35 -7.04 0.97 30.38
C ASN A 35 -6.96 -0.55 30.57
N SER A 36 -7.93 -1.16 31.27
CA SER A 36 -8.06 -2.61 31.33
C SER A 36 -8.69 -3.15 30.05
N PRO A 37 -8.29 -4.36 29.60
CA PRO A 37 -8.98 -5.03 28.51
C PRO A 37 -10.47 -5.17 28.82
N PHE A 38 -11.32 -4.93 27.82
CA PHE A 38 -12.78 -5.00 27.98
C PHE A 38 -13.18 -6.38 28.54
N GLU A 39 -14.04 -6.36 29.56
CA GLU A 39 -14.32 -7.44 30.53
C GLU A 39 -14.92 -8.74 29.97
N CYS A 40 -14.95 -8.95 28.65
CA CYS A 40 -14.97 -10.32 28.11
C CYS A 40 -13.57 -10.98 28.18
N GLY A 41 -12.80 -10.61 29.20
CA GLY A 41 -11.45 -11.07 29.50
C GLY A 41 -11.43 -12.53 29.88
N PHE A 42 -11.25 -13.37 28.86
CA PHE A 42 -10.40 -14.53 29.01
C PHE A 42 -9.05 -14.16 28.41
N ASP A 43 -7.97 -14.36 29.17
CA ASP A 43 -6.66 -14.46 28.56
C ASP A 43 -6.74 -15.56 27.49
N PRO A 44 -6.28 -15.30 26.25
CA PRO A 44 -6.32 -16.32 25.23
C PRO A 44 -5.50 -17.53 25.70
N LEU A 45 -6.20 -18.62 26.02
CA LEU A 45 -5.62 -19.89 26.50
C LEU A 45 -4.66 -20.52 25.48
N ILE A 46 -4.71 -20.05 24.23
CA ILE A 46 -3.96 -20.53 23.08
C ILE A 46 -3.26 -19.33 22.45
N SER A 47 -2.07 -19.56 21.88
CA SER A 47 -1.28 -18.52 21.20
C SER A 47 -2.14 -17.61 20.33
N SER A 48 -1.85 -16.31 20.35
CA SER A 48 -2.51 -15.23 19.60
C SER A 48 -2.43 -15.34 18.06
N ARG A 49 -2.07 -16.51 17.53
CA ARG A 49 -2.10 -16.80 16.09
C ARG A 49 -3.55 -16.83 15.64
N LEU A 50 -4.02 -15.65 15.25
CA LEU A 50 -5.25 -15.49 14.49
C LEU A 50 -5.13 -16.33 13.21
N PRO A 51 -6.19 -17.05 12.81
CA PRO A 51 -6.18 -17.75 11.54
C PRO A 51 -5.90 -16.74 10.42
N PHE A 52 -4.82 -16.98 9.69
CA PHE A 52 -4.39 -16.12 8.61
C PHE A 52 -5.13 -16.49 7.34
N SER A 53 -5.81 -15.51 6.73
CA SER A 53 -6.46 -15.71 5.43
C SER A 53 -5.40 -15.77 4.33
N ILE A 54 -5.31 -16.90 3.64
CA ILE A 54 -4.44 -17.08 2.47
C ILE A 54 -4.75 -16.05 1.37
N GLN A 55 -6.01 -15.61 1.24
CA GLN A 55 -6.42 -14.64 0.23
C GLN A 55 -5.70 -13.28 0.37
N PHE A 56 -5.68 -12.68 1.56
CA PHE A 56 -4.98 -11.39 1.76
C PHE A 56 -3.47 -11.49 1.53
N TYR A 57 -2.89 -12.67 1.77
CA TYR A 57 -1.49 -12.93 1.46
C TYR A 57 -1.20 -12.96 -0.03
N MET A 58 -2.03 -13.70 -0.77
CA MET A 58 -1.89 -13.82 -2.22
C MET A 58 -2.03 -12.45 -2.89
N ILE A 59 -3.01 -11.65 -2.45
CA ILE A 59 -3.18 -10.26 -2.93
C ILE A 59 -1.92 -9.43 -2.67
N SER A 60 -1.28 -9.58 -1.51
CA SER A 60 -0.07 -8.82 -1.16
C SER A 60 1.14 -9.22 -2.02
N ILE A 61 1.29 -10.50 -2.33
CA ILE A 61 2.36 -11.00 -3.22
C ILE A 61 2.13 -10.50 -4.66
N ILE A 62 0.90 -10.64 -5.15
CA ILE A 62 0.51 -10.20 -6.49
C ILE A 62 0.76 -8.70 -6.64
N PHE A 63 0.37 -7.89 -5.64
CA PHE A 63 0.65 -6.46 -5.62
C PHE A 63 2.15 -6.15 -5.71
N LEU A 64 2.99 -6.88 -4.97
CA LEU A 64 4.44 -6.68 -5.00
C LEU A 64 5.02 -6.97 -6.39
N ILE A 65 4.59 -8.06 -7.03
CA ILE A 65 5.07 -8.45 -8.37
C ILE A 65 4.63 -7.39 -9.40
N PHE A 66 3.36 -7.00 -9.40
CA PHE A 66 2.86 -5.98 -10.32
C PHE A 66 3.55 -4.61 -10.12
N ASP A 67 3.89 -4.23 -8.88
CA ASP A 67 4.62 -2.99 -8.62
C ASP A 67 6.03 -3.02 -9.24
N VAL A 68 6.73 -4.16 -9.12
CA VAL A 68 8.04 -4.37 -9.78
C VAL A 68 7.93 -4.31 -11.30
N GLU A 69 6.89 -4.91 -11.87
CA GLU A 69 6.66 -4.88 -13.33
C GLU A 69 6.37 -3.46 -13.85
N ILE A 70 5.61 -2.65 -13.10
CA ILE A 70 5.36 -1.25 -13.44
C ILE A 70 6.64 -0.42 -13.35
N ILE A 71 7.51 -0.67 -12.37
CA ILE A 71 8.82 -0.01 -12.28
C ILE A 71 9.67 -0.33 -13.50
N ILE A 72 9.64 -1.57 -14.00
CA ILE A 72 10.33 -1.98 -15.23
C ILE A 72 9.73 -1.31 -16.48
N PHE A 73 8.42 -1.02 -16.47
CA PHE A 73 7.74 -0.31 -17.56
C PHE A 73 8.07 1.18 -17.62
N PHE A 74 8.25 1.84 -16.46
CA PHE A 74 8.49 3.28 -16.36
C PHE A 74 9.60 3.88 -17.26
N PRO A 75 10.79 3.25 -17.46
CA PRO A 75 11.83 3.77 -18.35
C PRO A 75 11.43 3.88 -19.82
N LEU A 76 10.27 3.34 -20.24
CA LEU A 76 9.76 3.56 -21.59
C LEU A 76 9.39 5.02 -21.85
N ILE A 77 8.94 5.77 -20.83
CA ILE A 77 8.54 7.18 -20.98
C ILE A 77 9.69 8.05 -21.51
N PRO A 78 10.90 8.05 -20.91
CA PRO A 78 12.02 8.80 -21.46
C PRO A 78 12.60 8.19 -22.75
N SER A 79 12.44 6.88 -23.01
CA SER A 79 12.96 6.26 -24.24
C SER A 79 12.23 6.72 -25.50
N PHE A 80 10.99 7.23 -25.38
CA PHE A 80 10.24 7.79 -26.51
C PHE A 80 11.00 8.89 -27.27
N LEU A 81 11.89 9.62 -26.57
CA LEU A 81 12.67 10.72 -27.16
C LEU A 81 13.82 10.24 -28.06
N PHE A 82 14.29 9.00 -27.90
CA PHE A 82 15.53 8.51 -28.54
C PHE A 82 15.31 7.37 -29.52
N MET A 83 14.18 6.68 -29.47
CA MET A 83 13.91 5.52 -30.35
C MET A 83 13.03 5.89 -31.55
N SER A 84 13.08 5.06 -32.58
CA SER A 84 12.19 5.17 -33.76
C SER A 84 10.71 4.99 -33.37
N LEU A 85 9.81 5.65 -34.11
CA LEU A 85 8.34 5.57 -33.94
C LEU A 85 7.80 4.14 -33.87
N GLU A 86 8.31 3.23 -34.70
CA GLU A 86 7.86 1.83 -34.72
C GLU A 86 8.20 1.11 -33.40
N LEU A 87 9.46 1.16 -32.97
CA LEU A 87 9.89 0.56 -31.70
C LEU A 87 9.16 1.14 -30.48
N ASN A 88 8.89 2.45 -30.50
CA ASN A 88 8.14 3.14 -29.46
C ASN A 88 6.69 2.68 -29.33
N ILE A 89 6.09 2.18 -30.41
CA ILE A 89 4.72 1.64 -30.38
C ILE A 89 4.76 0.14 -30.05
N PHE A 90 5.63 -0.64 -30.69
CA PHE A 90 5.64 -2.10 -30.54
C PHE A 90 6.08 -2.57 -29.15
N THR A 91 7.11 -1.96 -28.56
CA THR A 91 7.66 -2.40 -27.27
C THR A 91 6.69 -2.25 -26.09
N PRO A 92 6.00 -1.11 -25.85
CA PRO A 92 5.03 -1.02 -24.76
C PRO A 92 3.80 -1.91 -25.00
N LEU A 93 3.39 -2.08 -26.26
CA LEU A 93 2.21 -2.87 -26.61
C LEU A 93 2.45 -4.36 -26.30
N MET A 94 3.63 -4.88 -26.63
CA MET A 94 4.03 -6.23 -26.24
C MET A 94 4.10 -6.40 -24.73
N PHE A 95 4.68 -5.41 -24.03
CA PHE A 95 4.79 -5.47 -22.56
C PHE A 95 3.42 -5.50 -21.88
N ILE A 96 2.49 -4.63 -22.29
CA ILE A 96 1.13 -4.60 -21.76
C ILE A 96 0.39 -5.91 -22.04
N MET A 97 0.56 -6.50 -23.23
CA MET A 97 -0.07 -7.79 -23.55
C MET A 97 0.41 -8.92 -22.61
N ILE A 98 1.70 -8.93 -22.26
CA ILE A 98 2.26 -9.90 -21.31
C ILE A 98 1.66 -9.70 -19.91
N LEU A 99 1.57 -8.44 -19.43
CA LEU A 99 0.94 -8.12 -18.13
C LEU A 99 -0.52 -8.59 -18.08
N MET A 100 -1.29 -8.31 -19.13
CA MET A 100 -2.70 -8.69 -19.20
C MET A 100 -2.89 -10.20 -19.21
N LEU A 101 -2.00 -10.94 -19.88
CA LEU A 101 -2.01 -12.41 -19.86
C LEU A 101 -1.67 -12.97 -18.47
N GLY A 102 -0.66 -12.42 -17.79
CA GLY A 102 -0.31 -12.81 -16.42
C GLY A 102 -1.49 -12.64 -15.46
N LEU A 103 -2.11 -11.46 -15.50
CA LEU A 103 -3.28 -11.15 -14.66
C LEU A 103 -4.48 -12.05 -14.96
N TYR A 104 -4.69 -12.41 -16.23
CA TYR A 104 -5.75 -13.34 -16.61
C TYR A 104 -5.54 -14.75 -16.03
N ILE A 105 -4.30 -15.25 -16.03
CA ILE A 105 -3.96 -16.55 -15.45
C ILE A 105 -4.21 -16.53 -13.94
N GLU A 106 -3.73 -15.50 -13.23
CA GLU A 106 -3.93 -15.37 -11.78
C GLU A 106 -5.41 -15.25 -11.39
N TRP A 107 -6.22 -14.60 -12.24
CA TRP A 107 -7.65 -14.51 -12.03
C TRP A 107 -8.34 -15.86 -12.21
N ASN A 108 -7.97 -16.63 -13.23
CA ASN A 108 -8.53 -17.96 -13.46
C ASN A 108 -8.16 -18.94 -12.32
N ASP A 109 -6.96 -18.81 -11.74
CA ASP A 109 -6.51 -19.58 -10.58
C ASP A 109 -7.22 -19.19 -9.27
N GLY A 110 -8.08 -18.17 -9.29
CA GLY A 110 -8.91 -17.78 -8.15
C GLY A 110 -8.13 -17.07 -7.04
N ALA A 111 -6.91 -16.62 -7.30
CA ALA A 111 -6.10 -15.86 -6.34
C ALA A 111 -6.72 -14.49 -6.01
N LEU A 112 -7.58 -13.97 -6.90
CA LEU A 112 -8.26 -12.67 -6.83
C LEU A 112 -9.76 -12.78 -6.50
N LYS A 113 -10.23 -13.92 -6.00
CA LYS A 113 -11.65 -14.19 -5.75
C LYS A 113 -12.14 -13.69 -4.39
#